data_AF-A0AAW2VS03-F1
#
_entry.id   AF-A0AAW2VS03-F1
#
_cell.length_a   1.000
_cell.length_b   1.000
_cell.length_c   1.000
_cell.angle_alpha   90.00
_cell.angle_beta   90.00
_cell.angle_gamma   90.00
#
_symmetry.space_group_name_H-M   'P 1'
#
loop_
_entity.id
_entity.type
_entity.pdbx_description
1 polymer ?
#
loop_
_entity_poly.entity_id
_entity_poly.type
_entity_poly.pdbx_seq_one_letter_code
_entity_poly.pdbx_strand_id
1 'polypeptide(L)'
;MRMAHEARARHLLAYSDSQLIVKQVEGTYEAKEESMIQYLQQIKELKASFDRFQIIQIPREENIKADCLSKLASALEDCRTRHITIQYLPEAIALLAIQPITTGEDWRIPIIRWIEEGHLLDDRWEAASLRT
;
A
#
# COMPACT_ATOMS: atom_id res chain seq x y z
N MET A 1 -0.02 1.01 -14.99
CA MET A 1 0.90 0.76 -16.13
C MET A 1 0.26 -0.09 -17.22
N ARG A 2 -0.42 -1.20 -16.88
CA ARG A 2 -1.11 -2.06 -17.86
C ARG A 2 -2.04 -1.31 -18.83
N MET A 3 -2.91 -0.44 -18.32
CA MET A 3 -3.76 0.41 -19.19
C MET A 3 -2.94 1.28 -20.17
N ALA A 4 -1.79 1.80 -19.75
CA ALA A 4 -0.93 2.57 -20.64
C ALA A 4 -0.27 1.67 -21.70
N HIS A 5 0.10 0.44 -21.35
CA HIS A 5 0.59 -0.57 -22.28
C HIS A 5 -0.47 -1.00 -23.29
N GLU A 6 -1.71 -1.27 -22.83
CA GLU A 6 -2.87 -1.58 -23.67
C GLU A 6 -3.20 -0.43 -24.63
N ALA A 7 -3.06 0.81 -24.16
CA ALA A 7 -3.17 2.02 -24.97
C ALA A 7 -1.97 2.25 -25.92
N ARG A 8 -0.99 1.32 -25.97
CA ARG A 8 0.23 1.38 -26.79
C ARG A 8 1.07 2.62 -26.53
N ALA A 9 1.08 3.12 -25.30
CA ALA A 9 1.97 4.20 -24.91
C ALA A 9 3.42 3.70 -24.95
N ARG A 10 4.32 4.50 -25.55
CA ARG A 10 5.77 4.20 -25.61
C ARG A 10 6.56 4.81 -24.46
N HIS A 11 6.04 5.89 -23.88
CA HIS A 11 6.67 6.61 -22.78
C HIS A 11 5.68 6.75 -21.63
N LEU A 12 6.12 6.41 -20.43
CA LEU A 12 5.30 6.48 -19.23
C LEU A 12 6.01 7.30 -18.16
N LEU A 13 5.33 8.35 -17.70
CA LEU A 13 5.69 9.12 -16.52
C LEU A 13 4.65 8.84 -15.43
N ALA A 14 5.08 8.21 -14.35
CA ALA A 14 4.24 7.86 -13.21
C ALA A 14 4.52 8.79 -12.04
N TYR A 15 3.48 9.12 -11.28
CA TYR A 15 3.57 9.90 -10.05
C TYR A 15 3.05 9.05 -8.89
N SER A 16 3.72 9.12 -7.74
CA SER A 16 3.30 8.44 -6.52
C SER A 16 3.66 9.27 -5.31
N ASP A 17 2.82 9.26 -4.28
CA ASP A 17 3.12 9.81 -2.96
C ASP A 17 3.82 8.81 -2.04
N SER A 18 3.91 7.53 -2.44
CA SER A 18 4.60 6.51 -1.67
C SER A 18 6.09 6.47 -1.99
N GLN A 19 6.89 7.09 -1.12
CA GLN A 19 8.36 7.07 -1.22
C GLN A 19 8.91 5.63 -1.31
N LEU A 20 8.34 4.70 -0.53
CA LEU A 20 8.77 3.31 -0.51
C LEU A 20 8.66 2.68 -1.92
N ILE A 21 7.50 2.83 -2.56
CA ILE A 21 7.26 2.26 -3.88
C ILE A 21 8.16 2.91 -4.93
N VAL A 22 8.30 4.25 -4.89
CA VAL A 22 9.21 4.96 -5.80
C VAL A 22 10.62 4.40 -5.68
N LYS A 23 11.16 4.30 -4.45
CA LYS A 23 12.54 3.84 -4.21
C LYS A 23 12.77 2.38 -4.55
N GLN A 24 11.77 1.52 -4.35
CA GLN A 24 11.83 0.11 -4.74
C GLN A 24 11.75 -0.08 -6.26
N VAL A 25 10.92 0.69 -6.97
CA VAL A 25 10.83 0.66 -8.44
C VAL A 25 12.10 1.24 -9.10
N GLU A 26 12.73 2.23 -8.46
CA GLU A 26 14.06 2.74 -8.85
C GLU A 26 15.19 1.75 -8.56
N GLY A 27 14.95 0.74 -7.70
CA GLY A 27 15.96 -0.24 -7.28
C GLY A 27 16.92 0.27 -6.20
N THR A 28 16.65 1.45 -5.63
CA THR A 28 17.44 1.97 -4.50
C THR A 28 17.11 1.29 -3.18
N TYR A 29 15.86 0.82 -3.03
CA TYR A 29 15.41 0.06 -1.87
C TYR A 29 15.11 -1.38 -2.27
N GLU A 30 15.46 -2.32 -1.39
CA GLU A 30 15.15 -3.73 -1.56
C GLU A 30 13.79 -4.06 -0.91
N ALA A 31 13.03 -4.96 -1.53
CA ALA A 31 11.86 -5.56 -0.93
C ALA A 31 12.25 -6.87 -0.24
N LYS A 32 11.87 -7.04 1.02
CA LYS A 32 12.14 -8.27 1.79
C LYS A 32 10.96 -9.23 1.84
N GLU A 33 9.77 -8.68 1.66
CA GLU A 33 8.51 -9.40 1.78
C GLU A 33 8.15 -10.01 0.42
N GLU A 34 7.82 -11.29 0.40
CA GLU A 34 7.64 -12.08 -0.83
C GLU A 34 6.58 -11.48 -1.74
N SER A 35 5.48 -10.96 -1.18
CA SER A 35 4.44 -10.32 -1.98
C SER A 35 4.97 -9.07 -2.70
N MET A 36 5.70 -8.21 -2.01
CA MET A 36 6.31 -7.04 -2.63
C MET A 36 7.36 -7.41 -3.69
N ILE A 37 8.14 -8.47 -3.49
CA ILE A 37 9.10 -8.96 -4.49
C ILE A 37 8.36 -9.37 -5.78
N GLN A 38 7.26 -10.11 -5.66
CA GLN A 38 6.44 -10.51 -6.80
C GLN A 38 5.78 -9.32 -7.50
N TYR A 39 5.30 -8.32 -6.75
CA TYR A 39 4.80 -7.07 -7.34
C TYR A 39 5.89 -6.33 -8.12
N LEU A 40 7.10 -6.21 -7.56
CA LEU A 40 8.21 -5.55 -8.24
C LEU A 40 8.63 -6.30 -9.50
N GLN A 41 8.54 -7.63 -9.52
CA GLN A 41 8.81 -8.43 -10.71
C GLN A 41 7.83 -8.09 -11.84
N GLN A 42 6.53 -8.00 -11.56
CA GLN A 42 5.53 -7.59 -12.56
C GLN A 42 5.75 -6.15 -13.03
N ILE A 43 6.14 -5.23 -12.13
CA ILE A 43 6.47 -3.86 -12.51
C ILE A 43 7.70 -3.82 -13.41
N LYS A 44 8.72 -4.65 -13.17
CA LYS A 44 9.91 -4.76 -14.04
C LYS A 44 9.54 -5.21 -15.44
N GLU A 45 8.69 -6.22 -15.57
CA GLU A 45 8.20 -6.72 -16.87
C GLU A 45 7.40 -5.65 -17.62
N LEU A 46 6.47 -4.98 -16.93
CA LEU A 46 5.69 -3.89 -17.53
C LEU A 46 6.57 -2.70 -17.90
N LYS A 47 7.55 -2.36 -17.07
CA LYS A 47 8.52 -1.30 -17.35
C LYS A 47 9.32 -1.58 -18.61
N ALA A 48 9.70 -2.84 -18.85
CA ALA A 48 10.41 -3.26 -20.06
C ALA A 48 9.59 -3.09 -21.35
N SER A 49 8.26 -2.97 -21.25
CA SER A 49 7.38 -2.74 -22.39
C SER A 49 7.32 -1.29 -22.87
N PHE A 50 7.91 -0.34 -22.11
CA PHE A 50 7.97 1.07 -22.49
C PHE A 50 9.39 1.44 -22.92
N ASP A 51 9.52 2.17 -24.02
CA ASP A 51 10.80 2.75 -24.48
C ASP A 51 11.40 3.69 -23.42
N ARG A 52 10.54 4.38 -22.66
CA ARG A 52 10.94 5.25 -21.54
C ARG A 52 9.97 5.13 -20.38
N PHE A 53 10.50 4.90 -19.19
CA PHE A 53 9.74 4.89 -17.95
C PHE A 53 10.41 5.78 -16.91
N GLN A 54 9.62 6.62 -16.24
CA GLN A 54 10.05 7.41 -15.09
C GLN A 54 8.96 7.36 -14.02
N ILE A 55 9.37 7.33 -12.75
CA ILE A 55 8.50 7.45 -11.60
C ILE A 55 9.00 8.59 -10.72
N ILE A 56 8.10 9.49 -10.32
CA ILE A 56 8.44 10.67 -9.52
C ILE A 56 7.63 10.63 -8.23
N GLN A 57 8.32 10.85 -7.11
CA GLN A 57 7.65 11.08 -5.84
C GLN A 57 7.04 12.48 -5.83
N ILE A 58 5.76 12.58 -5.47
CA ILE A 58 5.05 13.85 -5.26
C ILE A 58 4.51 13.94 -3.83
N PRO A 59 4.29 15.15 -3.29
CA PRO A 59 3.57 15.33 -2.03
C PRO A 59 2.16 14.71 -2.09
N ARG A 60 1.65 14.26 -0.94
CA ARG A 60 0.32 13.66 -0.85
C ARG A 60 -0.77 14.66 -1.24
N GLU A 61 -0.55 15.93 -0.95
CA GLU A 61 -1.40 17.08 -1.31
C GLU A 61 -1.48 17.30 -2.83
N GLU A 62 -0.54 16.76 -3.60
CA GLU A 62 -0.55 16.80 -5.07
C GLU A 62 -1.14 15.53 -5.68
N ASN A 63 -1.19 14.41 -4.92
CA ASN A 63 -1.74 13.14 -5.37
C ASN A 63 -3.27 12.98 -5.15
N ILE A 64 -3.99 14.09 -4.97
CA ILE A 64 -5.42 14.12 -4.59
C ILE A 64 -6.27 13.23 -5.51
N LYS A 65 -6.02 13.27 -6.83
CA LYS A 65 -6.82 12.50 -7.80
C LYS A 65 -6.70 11.00 -7.57
N ALA A 66 -5.49 10.50 -7.33
CA ALA A 66 -5.28 9.07 -7.09
C ALA A 66 -5.84 8.65 -5.72
N ASP A 67 -5.66 9.48 -4.68
CA ASP A 67 -6.20 9.25 -3.34
C ASP A 67 -7.75 9.23 -3.35
N CYS A 68 -8.40 10.15 -4.08
CA CYS A 68 -9.85 10.14 -4.30
C CYS A 68 -10.32 8.85 -4.99
N LEU A 69 -9.62 8.40 -6.04
CA LEU A 69 -9.95 7.16 -6.74
C LEU A 69 -9.74 5.93 -5.84
N SER A 70 -8.68 5.90 -5.04
CA SER A 70 -8.43 4.81 -4.09
C SER A 70 -9.52 4.75 -3.03
N LYS A 71 -9.90 5.91 -2.45
CA LYS A 71 -10.99 6.00 -1.47
C LYS A 71 -12.33 5.56 -2.06
N LEU A 72 -12.60 5.97 -3.31
CA LEU A 72 -13.79 5.53 -4.04
C LEU A 72 -13.78 4.02 -4.24
N ALA A 73 -12.66 3.44 -4.66
CA ALA A 73 -12.51 1.99 -4.84
C ALA A 73 -12.75 1.24 -3.51
N SER A 74 -12.13 1.68 -2.42
CA SER A 74 -12.33 1.09 -1.09
C SER A 74 -13.78 1.21 -0.61
N ALA A 75 -14.44 2.35 -0.87
CA ALA A 75 -15.86 2.51 -0.54
C ALA A 75 -16.79 1.66 -1.43
N LEU A 76 -16.38 1.35 -2.66
CA LEU A 76 -17.12 0.47 -3.56
C LEU A 76 -16.90 -1.01 -3.25
N GLU A 77 -15.80 -1.38 -2.61
CA GLU A 77 -15.66 -2.73 -2.03
C GLU A 77 -16.72 -2.99 -0.96
N ASP A 78 -17.15 -1.95 -0.23
CA ASP A 78 -18.32 -1.97 0.66
C ASP A 78 -19.68 -1.82 -0.06
N CYS A 79 -19.70 -1.31 -1.30
CA CYS A 79 -20.91 -1.06 -2.09
C CYS A 79 -20.77 -1.62 -3.52
N ARG A 80 -21.20 -2.87 -3.70
CA ARG A 80 -21.10 -3.70 -4.92
C ARG A 80 -21.80 -3.21 -6.22
N THR A 81 -21.94 -1.90 -6.45
CA THR A 81 -22.64 -1.44 -7.65
C THR A 81 -22.12 -0.09 -8.18
N ARG A 82 -21.20 -0.14 -9.15
CA ARG A 82 -21.17 0.66 -10.41
C ARG A 82 -19.84 0.44 -11.15
N HIS A 83 -19.90 0.39 -12.48
CA HIS A 83 -18.76 0.11 -13.37
C HIS A 83 -17.70 1.23 -13.31
N ILE A 84 -16.65 1.01 -12.53
CA ILE A 84 -15.35 1.64 -12.70
C ILE A 84 -14.39 0.48 -12.91
N THR A 85 -13.64 0.49 -14.01
CA THR A 85 -12.69 -0.59 -14.33
C THR A 85 -11.48 -0.49 -13.42
N ILE A 86 -11.62 -1.00 -12.21
CA ILE A 86 -10.51 -1.26 -11.30
C ILE A 86 -9.86 -2.56 -11.81
N GLN A 87 -8.63 -2.46 -12.33
CA GLN A 87 -7.86 -3.67 -12.65
C GLN A 87 -7.38 -4.29 -11.33
N TYR A 88 -8.17 -5.22 -10.80
CA TYR A 88 -7.74 -6.13 -9.74
C TYR A 88 -6.80 -7.18 -10.35
N LEU A 89 -5.63 -7.36 -9.74
CA LEU A 89 -4.74 -8.48 -10.07
C LEU A 89 -5.34 -9.75 -9.46
N PRO A 90 -5.83 -10.73 -10.25
CA PRO A 90 -6.73 -11.78 -9.74
C PRO A 90 -6.06 -12.82 -8.85
N GLU A 91 -4.73 -12.90 -8.84
CA GLU A 91 -4.02 -13.76 -7.90
C GLU A 91 -3.38 -12.89 -6.82
N ALA A 92 -3.96 -12.95 -5.62
CA ALA A 92 -3.18 -12.72 -4.42
C ALA A 92 -1.91 -13.56 -4.54
N ILE A 93 -0.74 -12.92 -4.46
CA ILE A 93 0.48 -13.59 -4.04
C ILE A 93 0.07 -14.43 -2.85
N ALA A 94 0.17 -15.75 -3.02
CA ALA A 94 -0.54 -16.74 -2.23
C ALA A 94 -0.66 -16.28 -0.78
N LEU A 95 -1.90 -16.22 -0.28
CA LEU A 95 -2.22 -16.10 1.14
C LEU A 95 -1.46 -17.20 1.89
N LEU A 96 -0.18 -16.94 2.19
CA LEU A 96 0.46 -17.49 3.37
C LEU A 96 -0.45 -16.99 4.47
N ALA A 97 -1.25 -17.92 5.00
CA ALA A 97 -2.11 -17.67 6.13
C ALA A 97 -1.31 -16.83 7.12
N ILE A 98 -1.75 -15.58 7.31
CA ILE A 98 -1.13 -14.67 8.27
C ILE A 98 -1.41 -15.30 9.62
N GLN A 99 -0.50 -16.18 10.05
CA GLN A 99 -0.50 -16.70 11.39
C GLN A 99 -0.18 -15.51 12.29
N PRO A 100 -1.04 -15.20 13.27
CA PRO A 100 -0.68 -14.19 14.24
C PRO A 100 0.62 -14.64 14.92
N ILE A 101 1.68 -13.84 14.82
CA ILE A 101 2.86 -13.98 15.66
C ILE A 101 2.46 -13.44 17.04
N THR A 102 1.60 -14.15 17.75
CA THR A 102 1.25 -13.81 19.14
C THR A 102 1.69 -14.96 20.01
N THR A 103 2.97 -14.95 20.35
CA THR A 103 3.50 -15.60 21.55
C THR A 103 3.94 -14.49 22.50
N GLY A 104 3.03 -14.01 23.36
CA GLY A 104 3.36 -13.08 24.45
C GLY A 104 2.45 -11.86 24.56
N GLU A 105 2.53 -11.18 25.71
CA GLU A 105 1.85 -9.91 25.99
C GLU A 105 2.19 -8.88 24.92
N ASP A 106 1.18 -8.59 24.10
CA ASP A 106 1.25 -7.67 22.98
C ASP A 106 1.06 -6.24 23.49
N TRP A 107 1.91 -5.31 23.02
CA TRP A 107 1.81 -3.88 23.32
C TRP A 107 0.45 -3.26 22.96
N ARG A 108 -0.36 -3.95 22.15
CA ARG A 108 -1.74 -3.55 21.80
C ARG A 108 -2.77 -3.83 22.91
N ILE A 109 -2.50 -4.75 23.83
CA ILE A 109 -3.45 -5.13 24.91
C ILE A 109 -3.86 -3.91 25.76
N PRO A 110 -2.93 -3.05 26.23
CA PRO A 110 -3.29 -1.84 26.97
C PRO A 110 -4.16 -0.86 26.16
N ILE A 111 -3.94 -0.77 24.85
CA ILE A 111 -4.69 0.13 23.96
C ILE A 111 -6.12 -0.39 23.73
N ILE A 112 -6.27 -1.69 23.47
CA ILE A 112 -7.58 -2.33 23.28
C ILE A 112 -8.41 -2.16 24.55
N ARG A 113 -7.82 -2.40 25.72
CA ARG A 113 -8.48 -2.22 27.01
C ARG A 113 -8.92 -0.78 27.25
N TRP A 114 -8.11 0.21 26.89
CA TRP A 114 -8.50 1.61 26.98
C TRP A 114 -9.73 1.92 26.11
N ILE A 115 -9.78 1.37 24.89
CA ILE A 115 -10.90 1.59 23.95
C ILE A 115 -12.18 0.91 24.45
N GLU A 116 -12.07 -0.30 25.01
CA GLU A 116 -13.22 -1.09 25.45
C GLU A 116 -13.74 -0.68 26.83
N GLU A 117 -12.86 -0.35 27.78
CA GLU A 117 -13.19 -0.13 29.18
C GLU A 117 -13.13 1.35 29.60
N GLY A 118 -12.54 2.24 28.79
CA GLY A 118 -12.53 3.69 29.02
C GLY A 118 -11.61 4.18 30.15
N HIS A 119 -10.80 3.31 30.77
CA HIS A 119 -9.87 3.67 31.84
C HIS A 119 -8.51 4.11 31.30
N LEU A 120 -8.09 5.34 31.63
CA LEU A 120 -6.76 5.89 31.31
C LEU A 120 -5.65 5.02 31.89
N LEU A 121 -4.57 4.76 31.14
CA LEU A 121 -3.36 4.14 31.67
C LEU A 121 -2.85 5.02 32.82
N ASP A 122 -2.95 4.53 34.06
CA ASP A 122 -2.59 5.29 35.28
C ASP A 122 -1.11 5.70 35.29
N ASP A 123 -0.29 4.94 34.57
CA ASP A 123 1.15 5.13 34.54
C ASP A 123 1.56 6.14 33.44
N ARG A 124 2.04 7.32 33.86
CA ARG A 124 2.55 8.40 32.98
C ARG A 124 3.63 7.92 32.00
N TRP A 125 4.37 6.88 32.37
CA TRP A 125 5.45 6.26 31.60
C TRP A 125 4.92 5.36 30.48
N GLU A 126 3.85 4.60 30.73
CA GLU A 126 3.18 3.76 29.72
C GLU A 126 2.46 4.61 28.67
N ALA A 127 1.81 5.70 29.09
CA ALA A 127 1.16 6.64 28.17
C ALA A 127 2.17 7.40 27.28
N ALA A 128 3.40 7.64 27.77
CA ALA A 128 4.44 8.30 26.99
C ALA A 128 5.05 7.38 25.91
N SER A 129 5.09 6.07 26.15
CA SER A 129 5.63 5.10 25.19
C SER A 129 4.76 4.92 23.94
N LEU A 130 3.51 5.36 23.97
CA LEU A 130 2.56 5.27 22.85
C LEU A 130 2.57 6.52 21.94
N ARG A 131 3.36 7.54 22.28
CA ARG A 131 3.60 8.72 21.45
C ARG A 131 4.93 8.59 20.72
N THR A 132 4.97 7.81 19.65
CA THR A 132 6.04 7.90 18.65
C THR A 132 5.44 7.96 17.26
#